data_AF-I2JIT5-F1
#
_entry.id   AF-I2JIT5-F1
#
_cell.length_a   1.000
_cell.length_b   1.000
_cell.length_c   1.000
_cell.angle_alpha   90.00
_cell.angle_beta   90.00
_cell.angle_gamma   90.00
#
_symmetry.space_group_name_H-M   'P 1'
#
loop_
_entity.id
_entity.type
_entity.pdbx_description
1 polymer ?
#
loop_
_entity_poly.entity_id
_entity_poly.type
_entity_poly.pdbx_seq_one_letter_code
_entity_poly.pdbx_strand_id
1 'polypeptide(L)' 'MKRTTNLLRDAVGLSDGVMFERRLFHSLFDTNDQKAGMDAFVNKRQPTFTHS' A
#
# COMPACT_ATOMS: atom_id res chain seq x y z
N MET A 1 39.28 -5.00 6.41
CA MET A 1 38.06 -4.28 6.83
C MET A 1 37.45 -3.42 5.69
N LYS A 2 37.43 -3.88 4.43
CA LYS A 2 36.77 -3.19 3.29
C LYS A 2 35.91 -4.12 2.41
N ARG A 3 35.74 -5.39 2.82
CA ARG A 3 34.97 -6.40 2.06
C ARG A 3 33.57 -6.66 2.63
N THR A 4 33.28 -6.21 3.85
CA THR A 4 31.97 -6.39 4.50
C THR A 4 30.98 -5.26 4.23
N THR A 5 31.42 -4.12 3.67
CA THR A 5 30.57 -2.97 3.38
C THR A 5 29.73 -3.12 2.10
N ASN A 6 30.10 -4.03 1.20
CA ASN A 6 29.36 -4.21 -0.07
C ASN A 6 28.20 -5.21 0.04
N LEU A 7 28.21 -6.11 1.02
CA LEU A 7 27.17 -7.14 1.18
C LEU A 7 25.87 -6.59 1.80
N LEU A 8 25.96 -5.49 2.56
CA LEU A 8 24.81 -4.82 3.17
C LEU A 8 24.08 -3.88 2.20
N ARG A 9 24.74 -3.47 1.11
CA ARG A 9 24.20 -2.50 0.15
C ARG A 9 23.05 -3.08 -0.69
N ASP A 10 23.09 -4.38 -0.96
CA ASP A 10 22.14 -5.03 -1.88
C ASP A 10 20.95 -5.67 -1.15
N ALA A 11 21.12 -6.05 0.13
CA ALA A 11 20.05 -6.64 0.94
C ALA A 11 18.99 -5.63 1.40
N VAL A 12 19.35 -4.34 1.47
CA VAL A 12 18.50 -3.24 1.96
C VAL A 12 17.90 -2.41 0.81
N GLY A 13 18.35 -2.61 -0.44
CA GLY A 13 17.98 -1.73 -1.55
C GLY A 13 16.65 -2.05 -2.24
N LEU A 14 16.42 -3.32 -2.61
CA LEU A 14 15.27 -3.70 -3.44
C LEU A 14 14.08 -4.22 -2.62
N SER A 15 14.33 -5.10 -1.65
CA SER A 15 13.26 -5.69 -0.83
C SER A 15 12.52 -4.63 -0.01
N ASP A 16 13.26 -3.67 0.58
CA ASP A 16 12.65 -2.60 1.36
C ASP A 16 11.89 -1.60 0.48
N GLY A 17 12.38 -1.34 -0.74
CA GLY A 17 11.67 -0.55 -1.75
C GLY A 17 10.33 -1.19 -2.13
N VAL A 18 10.33 -2.49 -2.44
CA VAL A 18 9.10 -3.24 -2.76
C VAL A 18 8.13 -3.26 -1.58
N MET A 19 8.63 -3.43 -0.34
CA MET A 19 7.78 -3.38 0.86
C MET A 19 7.20 -1.99 1.12
N PHE A 20 7.98 -0.93 0.85
CA PHE A 20 7.53 0.45 0.95
C PHE A 20 6.44 0.77 -0.08
N GLU A 21 6.66 0.43 -1.34
CA GLU A 21 5.69 0.60 -2.42
C GLU A 21 4.40 -0.19 -2.15
N ARG A 22 4.52 -1.44 -1.65
CA ARG A 22 3.37 -2.23 -1.22
C ARG A 22 2.55 -1.51 -0.16
N ARG A 23 3.18 -0.94 0.88
CA ARG A 23 2.47 -0.20 1.94
C ARG A 23 1.80 1.06 1.42
N LEU A 24 2.52 1.85 0.61
CA LEU A 24 1.95 3.04 -0.03
C LEU A 24 0.73 2.68 -0.89
N PHE A 25 0.86 1.65 -1.72
CA PHE A 25 -0.23 1.20 -2.56
C PHE A 25 -1.47 0.81 -1.73
N HIS A 26 -1.29 0.05 -0.64
CA HIS A 26 -2.42 -0.28 0.25
C HIS A 26 -3.04 0.98 0.86
N SER A 27 -2.24 1.94 1.31
CA SER A 27 -2.76 3.17 1.91
C SER A 27 -3.59 4.02 0.96
N LEU A 28 -3.33 3.96 -0.35
CA LEU A 28 -4.12 4.68 -1.36
C LEU A 28 -5.56 4.15 -1.48
N PHE A 29 -5.80 2.89 -1.12
CA PHE A 29 -7.11 2.24 -1.25
C PHE A 29 -7.77 1.90 0.09
N ASP A 30 -7.15 2.28 1.21
CA ASP A 30 -7.65 1.99 2.56
C ASP A 30 -8.53 3.11 3.13
N THR A 31 -9.26 3.83 2.26
CA THR A 31 -10.23 4.85 2.71
C THR A 31 -11.57 4.21 3.04
N ASN A 32 -12.30 4.79 4.00
CA ASN A 32 -13.62 4.28 4.36
C ASN A 32 -14.60 4.45 3.20
N ASP A 33 -14.47 5.55 2.45
CA ASP A 33 -15.28 5.80 1.27
C ASP A 33 -15.03 4.80 0.13
N GLN A 34 -13.79 4.30 -0.03
CA GLN A 34 -13.50 3.25 -0.99
C GLN A 34 -14.24 1.96 -0.63
N LYS A 35 -14.20 1.58 0.66
CA LYS A 35 -14.89 0.39 1.17
C LYS A 35 -16.40 0.52 1.03
N ALA A 36 -16.96 1.68 1.39
CA ALA A 36 -18.38 1.98 1.26
C ALA A 36 -18.84 1.98 -0.21
N GLY A 37 -18.01 2.50 -1.11
CA GLY A 37 -18.24 2.48 -2.56
C GLY A 37 -18.27 1.06 -3.12
N MET A 38 -17.30 0.23 -2.74
CA MET A 38 -17.21 -1.16 -3.19
C MET A 38 -18.40 -2.00 -2.69
N ASP A 39 -18.76 -1.87 -1.42
CA ASP A 39 -19.93 -2.55 -0.86
C ASP A 39 -21.22 -2.13 -1.55
N ALA A 40 -21.39 -0.82 -1.81
CA ALA A 40 -22.56 -0.31 -2.52
C ALA A 40 -22.65 -0.85 -3.96
N PHE A 41 -21.52 -0.96 -4.64
CA PHE A 41 -21.45 -1.51 -6.00
C PHE A 41 -21.87 -2.99 -6.04
N VAL A 42 -21.33 -3.83 -5.15
CA VAL A 42 -21.68 -5.26 -5.06
C VAL A 42 -23.17 -5.44 -4.76
N ASN A 43 -23.71 -4.64 -3.85
CA ASN A 43 -25.11 -4.69 -3.43
C ASN A 43 -26.06 -3.89 -4.34
N LYS A 44 -25.57 -3.29 -5.45
CA LYS A 44 -26.34 -2.48 -6.40
C LYS A 44 -27.18 -1.36 -5.75
N ARG A 45 -26.64 -0.74 -4.71
CA ARG A 45 -27.24 0.41 -4.02
C ARG A 45 -26.40 1.67 -4.24
N GLN A 46 -26.95 2.83 -3.91
CA GLN A 46 -26.18 4.07 -3.95
C GLN A 46 -25.15 4.10 -2.80
N PRO A 47 -23.89 4.48 -3.06
CA PRO A 47 -22.90 4.68 -2.01
C PRO A 47 -23.17 5.99 -1.25
N THR A 48 -22.80 5.99 0.04
CA THR A 48 -22.79 7.19 0.88
C THR A 48 -21.35 7.49 1.24
N PHE A 49 -20.83 8.60 0.72
CA PHE A 49 -19.46 9.05 0.97
C PHE A 49 -19.44 10.11 2.07
N THR A 50 -18.39 10.09 2.88
CA THR A 50 -18.21 10.96 4.05
C THR A 50 -16.89 11.72 4.04
N HIS A 51 -16.08 11.55 2.99
CA HIS A 51 -14.72 12.07 2.86
C HIS A 51 -13.76 11.54 3.94
N SER A 52 -13.87 10.24 4.25
CA SER A 52 -13.08 9.54 5.29
C SER A 52 -12.46 8.22 4.85
#